data_AF-A0A804PX17-F1
#
_entry.id   AF-A0A804PX17-F1
#
_cell.length_a   1.000
_cell.length_b   1.000
_cell.length_c   1.000
_cell.angle_alpha   90.00
_cell.angle_beta   90.00
_cell.angle_gamma   90.00
#
_symmetry.space_group_name_H-M   'P 1'
#
loop_
_entity.id
_entity.type
_entity.pdbx_description
1 polymer ?
#
loop_
_entity_poly.entity_id
_entity_poly.type
_entity_poly.pdbx_seq_one_letter_code
_entity_poly.pdbx_strand_id
1 'polypeptide(L)' 'MVGRRGRRLDAVQSGCTALSIVKHGDLMVVANVDDSRVVLGTTTYDDAITPSSSSST' A
#
# COMPACT_ATOMS: atom_id res chain seq x y z
N MET A 1 20.42 23.61 29.42
CA MET A 1 21.05 22.51 28.64
C MET A 1 19.98 21.92 27.71
N VAL A 2 19.80 22.44 26.49
CA VAL A 2 18.88 21.84 25.50
C VAL A 2 19.70 20.87 24.65
N GLY A 3 19.83 19.65 25.15
CA GLY A 3 20.50 18.56 24.45
C GLY A 3 19.59 18.01 23.35
N ARG A 4 20.13 17.92 22.13
CA ARG A 4 19.53 17.23 20.98
C ARG A 4 19.39 15.73 21.29
N ARG A 5 18.39 15.36 22.09
CA ARG A 5 18.06 13.95 22.38
C ARG A 5 17.41 13.42 21.12
N GLY A 6 18.17 12.64 20.34
CA GLY A 6 17.69 11.98 19.13
C GLY A 6 16.34 11.35 19.42
N ARG A 7 15.32 11.72 18.64
CA ARG A 7 13.98 11.18 18.76
C ARG A 7 14.07 9.69 18.44
N ARG A 8 14.26 8.84 19.45
CA ARG A 8 14.05 7.40 19.30
C ARG A 8 12.62 7.23 18.80
N LEU A 9 12.46 6.58 17.66
CA LEU A 9 11.14 6.21 17.17
C LEU A 9 10.53 5.24 18.18
N ASP A 10 9.35 5.59 18.68
CA ASP A 10 8.58 4.73 19.58
C ASP A 10 7.71 3.81 18.72
N ALA A 11 8.17 2.58 18.51
CA ALA A 11 7.41 1.59 17.76
C ALA A 11 6.24 1.00 18.58
N VAL A 12 6.20 1.18 19.90
CA VAL A 12 5.16 0.61 20.77
C VAL A 12 3.91 1.50 20.77
N GLN A 13 4.10 2.82 20.72
CA GLN A 13 3.02 3.80 20.72
C GLN A 13 2.70 4.37 19.32
N SER A 14 3.33 3.84 18.28
CA SER A 14 3.07 4.23 16.89
C SER A 14 2.22 3.17 16.18
N GLY A 15 1.31 3.62 15.31
CA GLY A 15 0.57 2.76 14.38
C GLY A 15 1.05 2.99 12.94
N CYS A 16 0.80 2.02 12.06
CA CYS A 16 1.16 2.10 10.66
C CYS A 16 0.08 1.42 9.82
N THR A 17 -0.32 2.06 8.71
CA THR A 17 -1.05 1.40 7.63
C THR A 17 -0.04 0.90 6.61
N ALA A 18 -0.33 -0.21 5.94
CA ALA A 18 0.65 -0.81 5.03
C ALA A 18 -0.04 -1.45 3.82
N LEU A 19 0.58 -1.28 2.67
CA LEU A 19 0.17 -1.96 1.45
C LEU A 19 1.41 -2.50 0.75
N SER A 20 1.36 -3.78 0.38
CA SER A 20 2.43 -4.46 -0.34
C SER A 20 1.87 -5.13 -1.59
N ILE A 21 2.64 -5.06 -2.66
CA ILE A 21 2.35 -5.73 -3.92
C ILE A 21 3.51 -6.65 -4.23
N VAL A 22 3.22 -7.94 -4.41
CA VAL A 22 4.21 -8.95 -4.80
C VAL A 22 3.79 -9.50 -6.16
N LYS A 23 4.68 -9.38 -7.16
CA LYS A 23 4.48 -9.97 -8.50
C LYS A 23 5.39 -11.18 -8.67
N HIS A 24 4.82 -12.31 -9.09
CA HIS A 24 5.56 -13.52 -9.44
C HIS A 24 4.96 -14.15 -10.71
N GLY A 25 5.71 -14.10 -11.81
CA GLY A 25 5.17 -14.49 -13.12
C GLY A 25 3.96 -13.64 -13.49
N ASP A 26 2.86 -14.31 -13.85
CA ASP A 26 1.56 -13.68 -14.18
C ASP A 26 0.68 -13.45 -12.95
N LEU A 27 1.13 -13.84 -11.75
CA LEU A 27 0.42 -13.62 -10.50
C LEU A 27 0.87 -12.30 -9.85
N MET A 28 -0.11 -11.53 -9.40
CA MET A 28 0.11 -10.35 -8.56
C MET A 28 -0.74 -10.49 -7.30
N VAL A 29 -0.08 -10.41 -6.14
CA VAL A 29 -0.72 -10.48 -4.82
C VAL A 29 -0.66 -9.10 -4.18
N VAL A 30 -1.81 -8.64 -3.69
CA VAL A 30 -1.92 -7.41 -2.90
C VAL A 30 -2.17 -7.82 -1.45
N ALA A 31 -1.32 -7.36 -0.54
CA ALA A 31 -1.53 -7.45 0.90
C ALA A 31 -1.80 -6.05 1.45
N ASN A 32 -2.99 -5.85 2.02
CA ASN A 32 -3.42 -4.58 2.58
C ASN A 32 -3.61 -4.69 4.10
N VAL A 33 -3.17 -3.67 4.83
CA VAL A 33 -3.41 -3.46 6.25
C VAL A 33 -4.08 -2.10 6.41
N ASP A 34 -5.31 -2.14 6.92
CA ASP A 34 -6.15 -0.98 7.21
C ASP A 34 -6.67 -0.24 5.95
N ASP A 35 -6.73 1.09 5.98
CA ASP A 35 -7.42 1.93 4.98
C ASP A 35 -6.65 2.20 3.69
N SER A 36 -5.48 1.59 3.51
CA SER A 36 -4.69 1.73 2.29
C SER A 36 -5.43 1.15 1.07
N ARG A 37 -5.17 1.72 -0.11
CA ARG A 37 -5.91 1.41 -1.35
C ARG A 37 -4.98 1.09 -2.51
N VAL A 38 -5.39 0.15 -3.33
CA VAL A 38 -4.77 -0.18 -4.62
C VAL A 38 -5.80 -0.07 -5.73
N VAL A 39 -5.36 0.39 -6.90
CA VAL A 39 -6.16 0.37 -8.13
C VAL A 39 -5.31 -0.27 -9.21
N LEU A 40 -5.87 -1.28 -9.87
CA LEU A 40 -5.27 -1.94 -11.03
C LEU A 40 -5.84 -1.31 -12.30
N GLY A 41 -4.98 -0.67 -13.10
CA GLY A 41 -5.35 -0.24 -14.45
C GLY A 41 -5.14 -1.37 -15.44
N THR A 42 -6.19 -1.76 -16.17
CA THR A 42 -6.07 -2.65 -17.34
C THR A 42 -6.30 -1.86 -18.61
N THR A 43 -5.48 -2.10 -19.64
CA THR A 43 -5.67 -1.50 -20.97
C THR A 43 -6.51 -2.45 -21.82
N THR A 44 -7.52 -1.91 -22.48
CA THR A 44 -8.25 -2.62 -23.54
C THR A 44 -7.60 -2.33 -24.91
N TYR A 45 -8.11 -2.97 -25.97
CA TYR A 45 -7.64 -2.78 -27.35
C TYR A 45 -7.72 -1.32 -27.82
N ASP A 46 -8.64 -0.52 -27.26
CA ASP A 46 -8.82 0.89 -27.61
C ASP A 46 -7.87 1.82 -26.82
N ASP A 47 -6.81 1.27 -26.22
CA ASP A 47 -5.87 1.96 -25.31
C ASP A 47 -6.54 2.65 -24.11
N ALA A 48 -7.82 2.34 -23.85
CA ALA A 48 -8.55 2.86 -22.70
C ALA A 48 -8.12 2.14 -21.43
N ILE A 49 -7.73 2.91 -20.41
CA ILE A 49 -7.41 2.37 -19.09
C ILE A 49 -8.70 2.20 -18.30
N THR A 50 -9.03 0.96 -17.95
CA THR A 50 -10.15 0.62 -17.06
C THR A 50 -9.62 0.38 -15.65
N PRO A 51 -9.94 1.26 -14.67
CA PRO A 51 -9.51 1.08 -13.29
C PRO A 51 -10.35 -0.02 -12.61
N SER A 52 -9.66 -0.94 -11.93
CA SER A 52 -10.26 -1.98 -11.09
C SER A 52 -9.80 -1.79 -9.65
N SER A 53 -10.75 -1.61 -8.74
CA SER A 53 -10.49 -1.54 -7.29
C SER A 53 -11.16 -2.72 -6.59
N SER A 54 -10.49 -3.30 -5.61
CA SER A 54 -11.10 -4.30 -4.73
C SER A 54 -11.61 -3.62 -3.46
N SER A 55 -12.84 -3.93 -3.05
CA SER A 55 -13.40 -3.56 -1.75
C SER A 55 -13.50 -4.80 -0.87
N SER A 56 -12.98 -4.73 0.35
CA SER A 56 -13.26 -5.75 1.38
C SER A 56 -14.59 -5.42 2.07
N THR A 57 -15.47 -6.42 2.23
CA THR A 57 -16.74 -6.34 2.98
C THR A 57 -16.52 -6.44 4.48
#